data_AF-A0A538ETN8-F1
#
_entry.id   AF-A0A538ETN8-F1
#
_cell.length_a   1.000
_cell.length_b   1.000
_cell.length_c   1.000
_cell.angle_alpha   90.00
_cell.angle_beta   90.00
_cell.angle_gamma   90.00
#
_symmetry.space_group_name_H-M   'P 1'
#
loop_
_entity.id
_entity.type
_entity.pdbx_description
1 polymer ?
#
loop_
_entity_poly.entity_id
_entity_poly.type
_entity_poly.pdbx_seq_one_letter_code
_entity_poly.pdbx_strand_id
1 'polypeptide(L)'
;MARLSNDTAELVPRTSFDGPELRFDFPGLEIGVAEYEEGPTGCTVFHFPGGPVACSTDIRGGSPAVSGAGVELVDAICLAGGSLYGLEAAAGVAAELLARRGYSTDWLQIPLVAGAIIFDWGPRDNAVYPDKELGRAALRAAAPGVFPVGARGAGRSATAGKLFAYEEGEPAGQGGAFRRAGGTHVAVFTIVNAIGAIVDREGNIVRGHYDRETGLRRALVPT
;
A
#
# COMPACT_ATOMS: atom_id res chain seq x y z
N MET A 1 -25.97 -14.27 -8.62
CA MET A 1 -26.01 -12.92 -8.03
C MET A 1 -24.89 -12.11 -8.63
N ALA A 2 -25.05 -10.78 -8.78
CA ALA A 2 -23.95 -9.92 -9.18
C ALA A 2 -22.83 -9.96 -8.13
N ARG A 3 -21.58 -9.98 -8.56
CA ARG A 3 -20.42 -9.93 -7.66
C ARG A 3 -20.37 -8.55 -7.00
N LEU A 4 -20.17 -8.50 -5.67
CA LEU A 4 -20.05 -7.25 -4.92
C LEU A 4 -18.92 -6.39 -5.52
N SER A 5 -19.17 -5.11 -5.73
CA SER A 5 -18.26 -4.15 -6.39
C SER A 5 -18.51 -2.74 -5.86
N ASN A 6 -17.66 -1.78 -6.23
CA ASN A 6 -17.88 -0.36 -5.90
C ASN A 6 -19.23 0.18 -6.43
N ASP A 7 -19.76 -0.38 -7.54
CA ASP A 7 -21.05 0.05 -8.12
C ASP A 7 -22.28 -0.55 -7.41
N THR A 8 -22.07 -1.60 -6.61
CA THR A 8 -23.16 -2.40 -6.02
C THR A 8 -23.13 -2.41 -4.49
N ALA A 9 -22.05 -1.94 -3.88
CA ALA A 9 -21.87 -1.84 -2.44
C ALA A 9 -22.04 -0.38 -1.96
N GLU A 10 -22.54 -0.21 -0.74
CA GLU A 10 -22.35 1.03 0.00
C GLU A 10 -20.98 0.95 0.70
N LEU A 11 -19.99 1.63 0.15
CA LEU A 11 -18.61 1.58 0.63
C LEU A 11 -18.36 2.64 1.71
N VAL A 12 -17.87 2.22 2.88
CA VAL A 12 -17.58 3.13 3.99
C VAL A 12 -16.07 3.16 4.27
N PRO A 13 -15.37 4.28 3.99
CA PRO A 13 -13.95 4.40 4.31
C PRO A 13 -13.72 4.28 5.81
N ARG A 14 -12.88 3.34 6.23
CA ARG A 14 -12.37 3.22 7.59
C ARG A 14 -10.94 3.71 7.65
N THR A 15 -10.60 4.51 8.65
CA THR A 15 -9.26 5.12 8.79
C THR A 15 -8.65 4.95 10.18
N SER A 16 -9.34 4.26 11.09
CA SER A 16 -8.88 3.97 12.44
C SER A 16 -8.82 2.46 12.61
N PHE A 17 -7.69 1.97 13.13
CA PHE A 17 -7.43 0.55 13.22
C PHE A 17 -6.71 0.21 14.51
N ASP A 18 -7.15 -0.88 15.14
CA ASP A 18 -6.39 -1.52 16.21
C ASP A 18 -5.31 -2.43 15.65
N GLY A 19 -4.30 -2.74 16.46
CA GLY A 19 -3.29 -3.75 16.15
C GLY A 19 -1.86 -3.21 16.21
N PRO A 20 -0.89 -3.98 15.69
CA PRO A 20 0.50 -3.58 15.72
C PRO A 20 0.75 -2.36 14.83
N GLU A 21 1.59 -1.46 15.32
CA GLU A 21 1.99 -0.24 14.62
C GLU A 21 3.48 0.02 14.86
N LEU A 22 4.13 0.62 13.86
CA LEU A 22 5.43 1.25 14.03
C LEU A 22 5.22 2.69 14.46
N ARG A 23 5.81 3.07 15.59
CA ARG A 23 5.95 4.46 16.03
C ARG A 23 7.36 4.95 15.74
N PHE A 24 7.49 6.14 15.14
CA PHE A 24 8.76 6.67 14.69
C PHE A 24 8.75 8.21 14.67
N ASP A 25 9.92 8.82 14.67
CA ASP A 25 10.09 10.28 14.57
C ASP A 25 10.71 10.61 13.21
N PHE A 26 9.90 11.09 12.27
CA PHE A 26 10.34 11.53 10.95
C PHE A 26 9.63 12.85 10.62
N PRO A 27 10.23 13.99 10.96
CA PRO A 27 9.65 15.29 10.68
C PRO A 27 9.39 15.48 9.17
N GLY A 28 8.22 16.00 8.82
CA GLY A 28 7.83 16.27 7.43
C GLY A 28 7.22 15.08 6.68
N LEU A 29 7.00 13.94 7.34
CA LEU A 29 6.27 12.80 6.79
C LEU A 29 5.02 12.51 7.65
N GLU A 30 3.87 12.50 6.99
CA GLU A 30 2.61 12.01 7.54
C GLU A 30 2.17 10.77 6.77
N ILE A 31 1.60 9.78 7.47
CA ILE A 31 1.09 8.57 6.83
C ILE A 31 -0.38 8.38 7.17
N GLY A 32 -1.18 8.15 6.15
CA GLY A 32 -2.60 7.86 6.25
C GLY A 32 -2.94 6.50 5.66
N VAL A 33 -3.89 5.82 6.27
CA VAL A 33 -4.36 4.51 5.83
C VAL A 33 -5.89 4.53 5.76
N ALA A 34 -6.45 4.00 4.69
CA ALA A 34 -7.89 3.80 4.57
C ALA A 34 -8.23 2.43 3.98
N GLU A 35 -9.31 1.83 4.46
CA GLU A 35 -9.77 0.50 4.05
C GLU A 35 -11.29 0.49 3.80
N TYR A 36 -11.69 -0.33 2.85
CA TYR A 36 -13.06 -0.84 2.73
C TYR A 36 -13.07 -2.26 3.28
N GLU A 37 -13.93 -2.56 4.25
CA GLU A 37 -14.10 -3.93 4.76
C GLU A 37 -14.87 -4.81 3.78
N GLU A 38 -15.67 -4.18 2.93
CA GLU A 38 -16.47 -4.79 1.87
C GLU A 38 -15.58 -5.53 0.85
N GLY A 39 -14.30 -5.14 0.75
CA GLY A 39 -13.29 -5.85 -0.04
C GLY A 39 -12.82 -7.16 0.60
N PRO A 40 -12.23 -7.19 1.79
CA PRO A 40 -11.45 -6.13 2.38
C PRO A 40 -10.27 -5.73 1.46
N THR A 41 -10.04 -4.43 1.28
CA THR A 41 -8.91 -3.86 0.51
C THR A 41 -8.63 -2.45 1.04
N GLY A 42 -7.53 -1.83 0.62
CA GLY A 42 -7.17 -0.52 1.14
C GLY A 42 -6.08 0.21 0.38
N CYS A 43 -5.77 1.42 0.85
CA CYS A 43 -4.67 2.23 0.39
C CYS A 43 -3.87 2.82 1.57
N THR A 44 -2.60 3.13 1.29
CA THR A 44 -1.63 3.70 2.23
C THR A 44 -0.98 4.90 1.56
N VAL A 45 -1.09 6.07 2.19
CA VAL A 45 -0.67 7.37 1.64
C VAL A 45 0.47 7.93 2.48
N PHE A 46 1.59 8.25 1.84
CA PHE A 46 2.71 8.98 2.41
C PHE A 46 2.62 10.42 1.94
N HIS A 47 2.41 11.36 2.85
CA HIS A 47 2.15 12.77 2.57
C HIS A 47 3.28 13.65 3.13
N PHE A 48 3.71 14.62 2.33
CA PHE A 48 4.77 15.57 2.67
C PHE A 48 4.18 16.99 2.82
N PRO A 49 3.64 17.36 4.01
CA PRO A 49 2.94 18.63 4.20
C PRO A 49 3.83 19.88 4.02
N GLY A 50 5.16 19.72 4.06
CA GLY A 50 6.12 20.81 3.82
C GLY A 50 6.28 21.21 2.35
N GLY A 51 5.61 20.52 1.42
CA GLY A 51 5.72 20.71 -0.02
C GLY A 51 6.36 19.52 -0.74
N PRO A 52 6.47 19.57 -2.08
CA PRO A 52 7.00 18.46 -2.86
C PRO A 52 8.42 18.08 -2.46
N VAL A 53 8.68 16.78 -2.29
CA VAL A 53 9.99 16.22 -1.97
C VAL A 53 10.58 15.49 -3.17
N ALA A 54 11.91 15.42 -3.22
CA ALA A 54 12.62 14.67 -4.27
C ALA A 54 12.20 13.19 -4.29
N CYS A 55 11.89 12.67 -5.47
CA CYS A 55 11.46 11.29 -5.69
C CYS A 55 12.27 10.64 -6.81
N SER A 56 12.58 9.35 -6.64
CA SER A 56 13.14 8.51 -7.67
C SER A 56 12.44 7.16 -7.64
N THR A 57 12.14 6.62 -8.83
CA THR A 57 11.35 5.40 -8.98
C THR A 57 12.15 4.33 -9.73
N ASP A 58 12.30 3.15 -9.13
CA ASP A 58 12.82 1.95 -9.81
C ASP A 58 11.68 0.94 -9.99
N ILE A 59 11.39 0.59 -11.25
CA ILE A 59 10.27 -0.28 -11.62
C ILE A 59 10.84 -1.58 -12.16
N ARG A 60 10.50 -2.68 -11.49
CA ARG A 60 10.95 -4.04 -11.82
C ARG A 60 9.78 -5.01 -11.90
N GLY A 61 10.05 -6.19 -12.43
CA GLY A 61 9.05 -7.23 -12.66
C GLY A 61 8.34 -7.11 -14.02
N GLY A 62 7.56 -8.12 -14.38
CA GLY A 62 6.92 -8.23 -15.69
C GLY A 62 5.49 -7.66 -15.79
N SER A 63 4.92 -7.14 -14.69
CA SER A 63 3.55 -6.64 -14.66
C SER A 63 3.37 -5.43 -13.72
N PRO A 64 4.19 -4.36 -13.86
CA PRO A 64 4.02 -3.16 -13.06
C PRO A 64 2.80 -2.36 -13.50
N ALA A 65 2.15 -1.68 -12.56
CA ALA A 65 1.23 -0.58 -12.84
C ALA A 65 1.49 0.54 -11.83
N VAL A 66 1.80 1.72 -12.34
CA VAL A 66 2.20 2.90 -11.57
C VAL A 66 1.62 4.16 -12.21
N SER A 67 1.39 5.19 -11.40
CA SER A 67 1.09 6.55 -11.85
C SER A 67 2.19 7.50 -11.39
N GLY A 68 2.49 8.54 -12.17
CA GLY A 68 3.56 9.49 -11.84
C GLY A 68 4.98 8.94 -12.00
N ALA A 69 5.17 7.91 -12.83
CA ALA A 69 6.51 7.42 -13.17
C ALA A 69 7.32 8.53 -13.88
N GLY A 70 8.54 8.79 -13.38
CA GLY A 70 9.41 9.84 -13.91
C GLY A 70 9.17 11.24 -13.32
N VAL A 71 8.25 11.38 -12.37
CA VAL A 71 8.10 12.63 -11.61
C VAL A 71 9.18 12.69 -10.52
N GLU A 72 10.01 13.74 -10.56
CA GLU A 72 11.15 13.92 -9.65
C GLU A 72 10.78 14.63 -8.34
N LEU A 73 9.56 15.15 -8.23
CA LEU A 73 9.04 15.84 -7.05
C LEU A 73 7.63 15.36 -6.72
N VAL A 74 7.36 14.95 -5.48
CA VAL A 74 6.03 14.46 -5.08
C VAL A 74 5.55 15.12 -3.78
N ASP A 75 4.29 15.50 -3.75
CA ASP A 75 3.57 15.89 -2.54
C ASP A 75 3.10 14.67 -1.75
N ALA A 76 2.81 13.57 -2.45
CA ALA A 76 2.39 12.33 -1.82
C ALA A 76 2.70 11.09 -2.68
N ILE A 77 2.78 9.95 -2.01
CA ILE A 77 2.86 8.61 -2.63
C ILE A 77 1.65 7.80 -2.14
N CYS A 78 0.89 7.19 -3.05
CA CYS A 78 -0.26 6.35 -2.74
C CYS A 78 -0.02 4.91 -3.18
N LEU A 79 0.03 3.99 -2.22
CA LEU A 79 0.07 2.55 -2.49
C LEU A 79 -1.35 1.99 -2.30
N ALA A 80 -1.78 1.05 -3.15
CA ALA A 80 -3.15 0.52 -3.07
C ALA A 80 -3.27 -0.96 -3.48
N GLY A 81 -4.29 -1.63 -2.95
CA GLY A 81 -4.80 -2.90 -3.51
C GLY A 81 -5.58 -2.68 -4.80
N GLY A 82 -6.38 -3.67 -5.22
CA GLY A 82 -7.32 -3.52 -6.34
C GLY A 82 -6.67 -3.40 -7.73
N SER A 83 -5.41 -3.83 -7.88
CA SER A 83 -4.68 -3.82 -9.16
C SER A 83 -4.78 -2.48 -9.90
N LEU A 84 -4.85 -2.48 -11.23
CA LEU A 84 -4.93 -1.29 -12.07
C LEU A 84 -5.98 -0.27 -11.60
N TYR A 85 -7.15 -0.74 -11.15
CA TYR A 85 -8.24 0.15 -10.68
C TYR A 85 -7.87 0.90 -9.40
N GLY A 86 -7.03 0.31 -8.54
CA GLY A 86 -6.52 0.95 -7.33
C GLY A 86 -5.69 2.22 -7.56
N LEU A 87 -5.22 2.48 -8.79
CA LEU A 87 -4.60 3.75 -9.14
C LEU A 87 -5.57 4.94 -9.00
N GLU A 88 -6.88 4.68 -8.98
CA GLU A 88 -7.88 5.70 -8.70
C GLU A 88 -7.72 6.32 -7.31
N ALA A 89 -7.28 5.55 -6.31
CA ALA A 89 -6.95 6.09 -4.98
C ALA A 89 -5.87 7.17 -5.07
N ALA A 90 -4.86 7.01 -5.92
CA ALA A 90 -3.83 8.05 -6.13
C ALA A 90 -4.44 9.33 -6.75
N ALA A 91 -5.40 9.19 -7.67
CA ALA A 91 -6.15 10.34 -8.18
C ALA A 91 -7.02 10.99 -7.08
N GLY A 92 -7.56 10.20 -6.15
CA GLY A 92 -8.23 10.68 -4.94
C GLY A 92 -7.35 11.54 -4.05
N VAL A 93 -6.12 11.09 -3.78
CA VAL A 93 -5.11 11.85 -3.03
C VAL A 93 -4.82 13.18 -3.73
N ALA A 94 -4.58 13.16 -5.05
CA ALA A 94 -4.35 14.39 -5.83
C ALA A 94 -5.55 15.34 -5.76
N ALA A 95 -6.77 14.81 -5.83
CA ALA A 95 -7.99 15.60 -5.77
C ALA A 95 -8.27 16.18 -4.36
N GLU A 96 -7.78 15.54 -3.30
CA GLU A 96 -7.80 16.08 -1.92
C GLU A 96 -6.77 17.19 -1.75
N LEU A 97 -5.55 17.02 -2.27
CA LEU A 97 -4.55 18.10 -2.28
C LEU A 97 -5.02 19.32 -3.10
N LEU A 98 -5.65 19.09 -4.25
CA LEU A 98 -6.23 20.15 -5.08
C LEU A 98 -7.27 20.94 -4.28
N ALA A 99 -8.14 20.26 -3.54
CA ALA A 99 -9.13 20.90 -2.67
C ALA A 99 -8.47 21.70 -1.54
N ARG A 100 -7.42 21.17 -0.89
CA ARG A 100 -6.63 21.89 0.13
C ARG A 100 -5.95 23.13 -0.42
N ARG A 101 -5.62 23.16 -1.72
CA ARG A 101 -5.08 24.31 -2.45
C ARG A 101 -6.15 25.24 -3.02
N GLY A 102 -7.40 25.12 -2.58
CA GLY A 102 -8.50 25.97 -3.02
C GLY A 102 -8.83 25.80 -4.51
N TYR A 103 -8.59 24.61 -5.07
CA TYR A 103 -8.78 24.30 -6.49
C TYR A 103 -7.94 25.16 -7.45
N SER A 104 -6.80 25.65 -6.99
CA SER A 104 -5.87 26.37 -7.87
C SER A 104 -5.44 25.52 -9.06
N THR A 105 -5.56 26.10 -10.25
CA THR A 105 -5.05 25.54 -11.51
C THR A 105 -3.75 26.24 -11.95
N ASP A 106 -3.11 26.99 -11.05
CA ASP A 106 -1.76 27.50 -11.30
C ASP A 106 -0.81 26.31 -11.49
N TRP A 107 0.01 26.39 -12.54
CA TRP A 107 0.93 25.33 -12.95
C TRP A 107 1.84 24.87 -11.80
N LEU A 108 2.33 25.80 -10.97
CA LEU A 108 3.21 25.48 -9.84
C LEU A 108 2.47 24.95 -8.61
N GLN A 109 1.13 24.96 -8.64
CA GLN A 109 0.27 24.50 -7.55
C GLN A 109 -0.45 23.17 -7.88
N ILE A 110 -0.15 22.55 -9.02
CA ILE A 110 -0.71 21.24 -9.36
C ILE A 110 -0.16 20.17 -8.40
N PRO A 111 -1.02 19.38 -7.72
CA PRO A 111 -0.56 18.30 -6.85
C PRO A 111 0.21 17.22 -7.61
N LEU A 112 1.38 16.86 -7.10
CA LEU A 112 2.22 15.81 -7.66
C LEU A 112 2.09 14.54 -6.80
N VAL A 113 1.32 13.57 -7.29
CA VAL A 113 1.09 12.30 -6.59
C VAL A 113 1.60 11.13 -7.42
N ALA A 114 2.50 10.36 -6.85
CA ALA A 114 2.92 9.07 -7.42
C ALA A 114 2.08 7.94 -6.83
N GLY A 115 1.85 6.88 -7.61
CA GLY A 115 1.07 5.74 -7.16
C GLY A 115 1.58 4.40 -7.68
N ALA A 116 1.35 3.34 -6.90
CA ALA A 116 1.65 1.96 -7.28
C ALA A 116 0.65 1.00 -6.63
N ILE A 117 0.44 -0.16 -7.27
CA ILE A 117 -0.62 -1.08 -6.87
C ILE A 117 -0.14 -2.51 -6.63
N ILE A 118 -0.98 -3.28 -5.93
CA ILE A 118 -0.90 -4.75 -5.88
C ILE A 118 -2.21 -5.38 -6.37
N PHE A 119 -2.11 -6.59 -6.94
CA PHE A 119 -3.28 -7.44 -7.20
C PHE A 119 -3.64 -8.24 -5.93
N ASP A 120 -4.74 -7.90 -5.28
CA ASP A 120 -5.12 -8.46 -3.97
C ASP A 120 -6.50 -9.16 -3.97
N TRP A 121 -7.02 -9.56 -5.13
CA TRP A 121 -8.29 -10.33 -5.20
C TRP A 121 -8.14 -11.81 -4.84
N GLY A 122 -6.94 -12.38 -4.88
CA GLY A 122 -6.71 -13.81 -4.61
C GLY A 122 -7.49 -14.36 -3.39
N PRO A 123 -7.43 -13.74 -2.20
CA PRO A 123 -8.10 -14.25 -1.01
C PRO A 123 -9.57 -13.82 -0.85
N ARG A 124 -10.18 -13.13 -1.82
CA ARG A 124 -11.51 -12.49 -1.66
C ARG A 124 -12.44 -12.72 -2.85
N ASP A 125 -13.71 -13.01 -2.57
CA ASP A 125 -14.74 -13.23 -3.60
C ASP A 125 -15.62 -11.98 -3.82
N ASN A 126 -15.00 -10.91 -4.33
CA ASN A 126 -15.68 -9.69 -4.77
C ASN A 126 -14.80 -8.94 -5.78
N ALA A 127 -15.26 -7.77 -6.20
CA ALA A 127 -14.60 -6.89 -7.16
C ALA A 127 -14.34 -5.48 -6.58
N VAL A 128 -14.48 -5.28 -5.26
CA VAL A 128 -14.24 -3.98 -4.62
C VAL A 128 -12.77 -3.57 -4.77
N TYR A 129 -12.49 -2.30 -5.00
CA TYR A 129 -11.13 -1.76 -5.09
C TYR A 129 -11.01 -0.38 -4.41
N PRO A 130 -9.78 0.06 -4.06
CA PRO A 130 -9.53 1.41 -3.56
C PRO A 130 -9.85 2.47 -4.62
N ASP A 131 -10.99 3.14 -4.48
CA ASP A 131 -11.42 4.21 -5.37
C ASP A 131 -10.91 5.59 -4.94
N LYS A 132 -11.34 6.63 -5.65
CA LYS A 132 -11.04 8.02 -5.35
C LYS A 132 -11.36 8.39 -3.90
N GLU A 133 -12.51 8.00 -3.38
CA GLU A 133 -12.94 8.40 -2.04
C GLU A 133 -12.11 7.73 -0.94
N LEU A 134 -11.68 6.49 -1.14
CA LEU A 134 -10.75 5.84 -0.22
C LEU A 134 -9.40 6.55 -0.18
N GLY A 135 -8.87 6.94 -1.35
CA GLY A 135 -7.65 7.75 -1.44
C GLY A 135 -7.74 9.09 -0.73
N ARG A 136 -8.87 9.80 -0.90
CA ARG A 136 -9.13 11.05 -0.16
C ARG A 136 -9.19 10.81 1.35
N ALA A 137 -9.89 9.76 1.78
CA ALA A 137 -10.03 9.41 3.19
C ALA A 137 -8.67 9.11 3.83
N ALA A 138 -7.80 8.37 3.15
CA ALA A 138 -6.44 8.10 3.62
C ALA A 138 -5.64 9.40 3.79
N LEU A 139 -5.65 10.32 2.82
CA LEU A 139 -4.93 11.59 2.96
C LEU A 139 -5.50 12.48 4.08
N ARG A 140 -6.82 12.48 4.29
CA ARG A 140 -7.44 13.20 5.42
C ARG A 140 -7.06 12.63 6.78
N ALA A 141 -6.82 11.32 6.84
CA ALA A 141 -6.38 10.63 8.05
C ALA A 141 -4.86 10.62 8.24
N ALA A 142 -4.08 11.22 7.33
CA ALA A 142 -2.63 11.21 7.43
C ALA A 142 -2.15 11.90 8.71
N ALA A 143 -1.28 11.23 9.45
CA ALA A 143 -0.75 11.71 10.72
C ALA A 143 0.77 11.42 10.83
N PRO A 144 1.52 12.24 11.58
CA PRO A 144 2.95 12.03 11.77
C PRO A 144 3.23 10.84 12.70
N GLY A 145 4.33 10.14 12.43
CA GLY A 145 4.99 9.23 13.40
C GLY A 145 4.27 7.93 13.74
N VAL A 146 3.27 7.53 12.95
CA VAL A 146 2.56 6.26 13.09
C VAL A 146 2.39 5.55 11.76
N PHE A 147 2.59 4.23 11.76
CA PHE A 147 2.37 3.36 10.60
C PHE A 147 1.78 2.02 11.05
N PRO A 148 0.51 1.70 10.72
CA PRO A 148 -0.07 0.38 11.00
C PRO A 148 0.69 -0.75 10.30
N VAL A 149 0.89 -1.88 10.96
CA VAL A 149 1.66 -3.04 10.45
C VAL A 149 0.74 -4.25 10.27
N GLY A 150 1.05 -5.10 9.30
CA GLY A 150 0.30 -6.32 8.99
C GLY A 150 -0.76 -6.10 7.93
N ALA A 151 -1.93 -6.76 8.08
CA ALA A 151 -3.04 -6.67 7.14
C ALA A 151 -3.78 -5.33 7.27
N ARG A 152 -3.10 -4.25 6.88
CA ARG A 152 -3.59 -2.87 6.95
C ARG A 152 -3.35 -2.12 5.64
N GLY A 153 -4.21 -1.16 5.33
CA GLY A 153 -4.11 -0.28 4.16
C GLY A 153 -3.92 -1.03 2.86
N ALA A 154 -2.92 -0.64 2.08
CA ALA A 154 -2.58 -1.36 0.85
C ALA A 154 -2.16 -2.83 1.09
N GLY A 155 -1.73 -3.16 2.31
CA GLY A 155 -1.44 -4.53 2.74
C GLY A 155 -2.65 -5.35 3.15
N ARG A 156 -3.88 -4.80 3.12
CA ARG A 156 -5.06 -5.39 3.75
C ARG A 156 -5.38 -6.84 3.33
N SER A 157 -5.15 -7.14 2.06
CA SER A 157 -5.35 -8.47 1.47
C SER A 157 -4.10 -8.97 0.74
N ALA A 158 -2.93 -8.43 1.10
CA ALA A 158 -1.66 -8.83 0.51
C ALA A 158 -1.25 -10.24 0.97
N THR A 159 -0.68 -11.01 0.07
CA THR A 159 -0.29 -12.42 0.29
C THR A 159 1.08 -12.72 -0.29
N ALA A 160 1.77 -13.73 0.28
CA ALA A 160 3.09 -14.17 -0.19
C ALA A 160 3.12 -15.69 -0.45
N GLY A 161 4.00 -16.11 -1.36
CA GLY A 161 4.30 -17.51 -1.64
C GLY A 161 3.27 -18.21 -2.53
N LYS A 162 3.14 -17.73 -3.77
CA LYS A 162 2.15 -18.13 -4.77
C LYS A 162 2.74 -18.99 -5.89
N LEU A 163 3.99 -19.43 -5.76
CA LEU A 163 4.68 -20.13 -6.85
C LEU A 163 4.17 -21.57 -7.05
N PHE A 164 4.02 -22.33 -5.98
CA PHE A 164 3.65 -23.75 -6.07
C PHE A 164 2.16 -23.96 -6.30
N ALA A 165 1.34 -23.08 -5.70
CA ALA A 165 -0.09 -22.93 -5.96
C ALA A 165 -0.45 -21.49 -5.64
N TYR A 166 -1.20 -20.84 -6.52
CA TYR A 166 -1.52 -19.41 -6.37
C TYR A 166 -2.45 -19.17 -5.18
N GLU A 167 -3.35 -20.13 -4.96
CA GLU A 167 -4.40 -20.16 -3.94
C GLU A 167 -3.84 -20.48 -2.54
N GLU A 168 -2.63 -21.04 -2.46
CA GLU A 168 -1.95 -21.37 -1.19
C GLU A 168 -1.16 -20.20 -0.61
N GLY A 169 -1.25 -19.01 -1.21
CA GLY A 169 -0.61 -17.81 -0.68
C GLY A 169 -0.98 -17.55 0.79
N GLU A 170 0.01 -17.28 1.63
CA GLU A 170 -0.21 -16.94 3.02
C GLU A 170 -0.47 -15.44 3.19
N PRO A 171 -1.28 -15.03 4.18
CA PRO A 171 -1.41 -13.63 4.56
C PRO A 171 -0.04 -12.99 4.81
N ALA A 172 0.20 -11.87 4.14
CA ALA A 172 1.38 -11.05 4.31
C ALA A 172 0.92 -9.69 4.89
N GLY A 173 1.18 -8.59 4.18
CA GLY A 173 0.69 -7.28 4.59
C GLY A 173 1.68 -6.16 4.32
N GLN A 174 1.52 -5.08 5.08
CA GLN A 174 2.43 -3.96 5.09
C GLN A 174 3.38 -3.98 6.30
N GLY A 175 4.61 -3.49 6.11
CA GLY A 175 5.64 -3.47 7.14
C GLY A 175 6.45 -2.18 7.11
N GLY A 176 7.02 -1.81 8.25
CA GLY A 176 7.82 -0.61 8.40
C GLY A 176 9.04 -0.85 9.27
N ALA A 177 10.12 -0.12 8.98
CA ALA A 177 11.28 -0.02 9.87
C ALA A 177 11.81 1.41 9.83
N PHE A 178 12.36 1.87 10.95
CA PHE A 178 12.93 3.21 11.08
C PHE A 178 14.23 3.17 11.86
N ARG A 179 15.19 3.99 11.43
CA ARG A 179 16.45 4.20 12.15
C ARG A 179 16.93 5.64 11.96
N ARG A 180 17.48 6.20 13.03
CA ARG A 180 18.28 7.42 12.99
C ARG A 180 19.77 7.09 12.96
N ALA A 181 20.51 7.71 12.05
CA ALA A 181 21.96 7.63 11.94
C ALA A 181 22.54 9.05 12.02
N GLY A 182 22.98 9.45 13.21
CA GLY A 182 23.39 10.83 13.47
C GLY A 182 22.21 11.80 13.30
N GLY A 183 22.34 12.76 12.37
CA GLY A 183 21.26 13.69 12.02
C GLY A 183 20.27 13.15 10.97
N THR A 184 20.58 12.02 10.32
CA THR A 184 19.80 11.49 9.20
C THR A 184 18.74 10.51 9.69
N HIS A 185 17.51 10.70 9.21
CA HIS A 185 16.37 9.83 9.48
C HIS A 185 16.15 8.93 8.25
N VAL A 186 16.06 7.62 8.45
CA VAL A 186 15.80 6.65 7.39
C VAL A 186 14.62 5.79 7.81
N ALA A 187 13.58 5.78 6.98
CA ALA A 187 12.41 4.92 7.14
C ALA A 187 12.22 4.07 5.88
N VAL A 188 11.76 2.84 6.07
CA VAL A 188 11.44 1.90 4.99
C VAL A 188 10.03 1.38 5.24
N PHE A 189 9.20 1.40 4.21
CA PHE A 189 7.83 0.89 4.25
C PHE A 189 7.61 -0.03 3.06
N THR A 190 6.91 -1.14 3.26
CA THR A 190 6.69 -2.16 2.24
C THR A 190 5.25 -2.64 2.24
N ILE A 191 4.74 -2.99 1.06
CA ILE A 191 3.49 -3.74 0.87
C ILE A 191 3.88 -5.06 0.18
N VAL A 192 3.80 -6.19 0.90
CA VAL A 192 4.34 -7.47 0.40
C VAL A 192 3.23 -8.34 -0.17
N ASN A 193 3.14 -8.38 -1.50
CA ASN A 193 2.18 -9.22 -2.24
C ASN A 193 2.89 -10.22 -3.18
N ALA A 194 4.00 -10.81 -2.73
CA ALA A 194 4.97 -11.49 -3.57
C ALA A 194 4.48 -12.84 -4.14
N ILE A 195 4.93 -13.18 -5.35
CA ILE A 195 4.88 -14.58 -5.85
C ILE A 195 5.83 -15.46 -5.03
N GLY A 196 7.04 -14.95 -4.74
CA GLY A 196 7.98 -15.63 -3.86
C GLY A 196 7.59 -15.57 -2.38
N ALA A 197 8.47 -16.11 -1.53
CA ALA A 197 8.31 -16.13 -0.09
C ALA A 197 9.22 -15.11 0.61
N ILE A 198 8.87 -14.74 1.84
CA ILE A 198 9.69 -13.88 2.71
C ILE A 198 10.71 -14.75 3.42
N VAL A 199 11.98 -14.34 3.37
CA VAL A 199 13.10 -15.01 4.04
C VAL A 199 13.70 -14.13 5.14
N ASP A 200 14.15 -14.75 6.23
CA ASP A 200 14.93 -14.06 7.26
C ASP A 200 16.40 -13.88 6.86
N ARG A 201 17.23 -13.38 7.77
CA ARG A 201 18.66 -13.10 7.50
C ARG A 201 19.50 -14.38 7.43
N GLU A 202 19.01 -15.43 8.08
CA GLU A 202 19.60 -16.75 8.13
C GLU A 202 19.24 -17.58 6.89
N GLY A 203 18.35 -17.07 6.04
CA GLY A 203 17.90 -17.70 4.78
C GLY A 203 16.70 -18.61 4.95
N ASN A 204 16.07 -18.66 6.12
CA ASN A 204 14.88 -19.46 6.35
C ASN A 204 13.65 -18.77 5.78
N ILE A 205 12.74 -19.55 5.21
CA ILE A 205 11.43 -19.04 4.79
C ILE A 205 10.59 -18.79 6.04
N VAL A 206 10.14 -17.55 6.24
CA VAL A 206 9.31 -17.14 7.39
C VAL A 206 7.86 -16.86 7.02
N ARG A 207 7.55 -16.65 5.73
CA ARG A 207 6.18 -16.48 5.22
C ARG A 207 6.09 -16.84 3.74
N GLY A 208 5.03 -17.54 3.34
CA GLY A 208 4.82 -18.05 1.98
C GLY A 208 5.36 -19.47 1.79
N HIS A 209 4.89 -20.14 0.73
CA HIS A 209 5.23 -21.53 0.38
C HIS A 209 4.97 -22.54 1.50
N TYR A 210 3.99 -22.26 2.36
CA TYR A 210 3.59 -23.17 3.41
C TYR A 210 2.68 -24.26 2.85
N ASP A 211 3.17 -25.49 2.92
CA ASP A 211 2.42 -26.69 2.57
C ASP A 211 1.55 -27.09 3.76
N ARG A 212 0.24 -27.01 3.59
CA ARG A 212 -0.73 -27.29 4.65
C ARG A 212 -0.82 -28.78 5.00
N GLU A 213 -0.48 -29.67 4.07
CA GLU A 213 -0.53 -31.12 4.31
C GLU A 213 0.66 -31.58 5.16
N THR A 214 1.85 -31.06 4.86
CA THR A 214 3.08 -31.45 5.56
C THR A 214 3.40 -30.55 6.76
N GLY A 215 2.83 -29.34 6.83
CA GLY A 215 3.16 -28.33 7.83
C GLY A 215 4.54 -27.70 7.64
N LEU A 216 5.16 -27.91 6.47
CA LEU A 216 6.51 -27.44 6.15
C LEU A 216 6.48 -26.32 5.11
N ARG A 217 7.58 -25.56 5.06
CA ARG A 217 7.78 -24.50 4.05
C ARG A 217 8.66 -25.02 2.92
N ARG A 218 8.19 -24.90 1.67
CA ARG A 218 8.89 -25.39 0.48
C ARG A 218 9.92 -24.37 -0.01
N ALA A 219 11.20 -24.78 -0.06
CA ALA A 219 12.27 -23.99 -0.65
C ALA A 219 12.16 -23.96 -2.18
N LEU A 220 12.52 -22.82 -2.79
CA LEU A 220 12.57 -22.67 -4.25
C LEU A 220 13.69 -23.50 -4.88
N VAL A 221 14.83 -23.51 -4.21
CA VAL A 221 16.00 -24.30 -4.59
C VAL A 221 16.18 -25.33 -3.49
N PRO A 222 16.10 -26.64 -3.80
CA PRO A 222 16.42 -27.68 -2.83
C PRO A 222 17.85 -27.47 -2.31
N THR A 223 18.02 -27.47 -0.99
CA THR A 223 19.33 -27.52 -0.33
C THR A 223 19.92 -28.92 -0.41
#